data_AF-A0A2N1MLJ1-F1
#
_entry.id   AF-A0A2N1MLJ1-F1
#
_cell.length_a   1.000
_cell.length_b   1.000
_cell.length_c   1.000
_cell.angle_alpha   90.00
_cell.angle_beta   90.00
_cell.angle_gamma   90.00
#
_symmetry.space_group_name_H-M   'P 1'
#
loop_
_entity.id
_entity.type
_entity.pdbx_description
1 polymer ?
#
loop_
_entity_poly.entity_id
_entity_poly.type
_entity_poly.pdbx_seq_one_letter_code
_entity_poly.pdbx_strand_id
1 'polypeptide(L)'
;MPTEVSDDTSEYVNGVSSYILRITGTLINGQKAVVKITGIKPFFDVEVPEEMSLSTFKTRLVNILSNTLKGTSKFGIENINAFPLRGYHIEKKSYIRVITWNQFDRYNALKAVREVGICTASDDLTPIYYYRKVAREKRLPLSSWAMLSNYFHEYIQGAEKSSLAYYLKECGLDNKLDMPFQRMFKYYGMALKETNATTAEQMREVAEYCIIDAISCQRLMVKHNAINEYREVASVAFISLYDSHYFAVGMKVRNLLSAGAWQEGILTSTIPCEQMETGKYPGAYVFPPRAESLKESGIKLHVINFKYNGWDVLAWSIEHGNQAEMKGLYPKVLEELLIRRNTLKRRLAPLNDRKEELEKEISLAEAKVYMNTFYGEARNSGSPFFLRALAGGVTSAGQRNIKLIADLVRSKRFGVKYGDTDSLYLVCPEECFQECDEAYDSGNGISKEEYWSRMVNISMEEIERLRDEVNDFLKNDNGSSYLKMAYEEVLFPVVFTGKKKYYGIPHRRQPNFNNKLFIRGVEIVKRG
;
A
#
# COMPACT_ATOMS: atom_id res chain seq x y z
N MET A 1 2.65 23.09 3.43
CA MET A 1 2.47 21.80 2.74
C MET A 1 3.83 21.27 2.34
N PRO A 2 4.30 20.17 2.96
CA PRO A 2 5.57 19.55 2.61
C PRO A 2 5.59 19.04 1.17
N THR A 3 6.74 19.19 0.52
CA THR A 3 7.04 18.70 -0.84
C THR A 3 8.30 17.85 -0.86
N GLU A 4 9.23 18.08 0.06
CA GLU A 4 10.49 17.37 0.17
C GLU A 4 10.88 17.24 1.65
N VAL A 5 11.57 16.14 1.98
CA VAL A 5 12.07 15.86 3.32
C VAL A 5 13.47 15.28 3.22
N SER A 6 14.35 15.66 4.14
CA SER A 6 15.70 15.13 4.21
C SER A 6 16.21 15.04 5.65
N ASP A 7 17.12 14.09 5.85
CA ASP A 7 17.88 13.91 7.09
C ASP A 7 19.16 14.77 7.02
N ASP A 8 19.40 15.60 8.04
CA ASP A 8 20.57 16.48 8.11
C ASP A 8 21.33 16.27 9.43
N THR A 9 22.66 16.39 9.37
CA THR A 9 23.61 16.30 10.51
C THR A 9 24.65 17.41 10.50
N SER A 10 24.55 18.35 9.57
CA SER A 10 25.54 19.42 9.36
C SER A 10 25.54 20.46 10.48
N GLU A 11 24.45 20.54 11.25
CA GLU A 11 24.31 21.50 12.35
C GLU A 11 24.69 20.88 13.70
N TYR A 12 25.53 21.62 14.42
CA TYR A 12 25.94 21.32 15.78
C TYR A 12 25.04 22.07 16.75
N VAL A 13 24.26 21.35 17.54
CA VAL A 13 23.52 21.94 18.65
C VAL A 13 24.42 21.85 19.88
N ASN A 14 24.84 23.01 20.43
CA ASN A 14 25.77 23.09 21.56
C ASN A 14 27.10 22.31 21.34
N GLY A 15 27.64 22.33 20.12
CA GLY A 15 28.89 21.61 19.79
C GLY A 15 28.74 20.10 19.58
N VAL A 16 27.51 19.56 19.58
CA VAL A 16 27.24 18.14 19.31
C VAL A 16 26.49 17.98 17.98
N SER A 17 27.04 17.18 17.07
CA SER A 17 26.35 16.81 15.82
C SER A 17 25.05 16.08 16.16
N SER A 18 23.94 16.72 15.82
CA SER A 18 22.60 16.29 16.19
C SER A 18 21.78 15.99 14.94
N TYR A 19 20.88 15.01 15.03
CA TYR A 19 19.94 14.74 13.96
C TYR A 19 18.93 15.89 13.80
N ILE A 20 18.76 16.35 12.57
CA ILE A 20 17.76 17.36 12.18
C ILE A 20 16.93 16.81 11.05
N LEU A 21 15.61 16.89 11.22
CA LEU A 21 14.67 16.58 10.15
C LEU A 21 14.32 17.88 9.41
N ARG A 22 14.72 17.98 8.14
CA ARG A 22 14.43 19.12 7.29
C ARG A 22 13.22 18.83 6.42
N ILE A 23 12.22 19.71 6.46
CA ILE A 23 11.01 19.63 5.66
C ILE A 23 10.91 20.90 4.82
N THR A 24 10.95 20.75 3.50
CA THR A 24 10.74 21.84 2.54
C THR A 24 9.32 21.78 2.03
N GLY A 25 8.66 22.94 1.91
CA GLY A 25 7.29 23.01 1.43
C GLY A 25 6.84 24.42 1.10
N THR A 26 5.53 24.57 0.91
CA THR A 26 4.88 25.85 0.62
C THR A 26 3.90 26.26 1.71
N LEU A 27 3.83 27.55 2.01
CA LEU A 27 2.81 28.15 2.86
C LEU A 27 1.52 28.38 2.06
N ILE A 28 0.41 28.68 2.74
CA ILE A 28 -0.90 28.88 2.11
C ILE A 28 -0.90 30.06 1.11
N ASN A 29 -0.02 31.03 1.32
CA ASN A 29 0.19 32.19 0.44
C ASN A 29 1.15 31.90 -0.73
N GLY A 30 1.60 30.66 -0.92
CA GLY A 30 2.50 30.25 -2.00
C GLY A 30 4.00 30.45 -1.72
N GLN A 31 4.39 31.08 -0.61
CA GLN A 31 5.80 31.23 -0.26
C GLN A 31 6.43 29.87 0.05
N LYS A 32 7.70 29.69 -0.34
CA LYS A 32 8.48 28.52 0.05
C LYS A 32 8.94 28.67 1.50
N ALA A 33 8.91 27.57 2.24
CA ALA A 33 9.38 27.50 3.61
C ALA A 33 10.23 26.25 3.80
N VAL A 34 11.29 26.37 4.60
CA VAL A 34 12.09 25.25 5.09
C VAL A 34 11.92 25.19 6.60
N VAL A 35 11.43 24.06 7.09
CA VAL A 35 11.22 23.79 8.51
C VAL A 35 12.30 22.82 8.96
N LYS A 36 13.08 23.20 9.97
CA LYS A 36 14.06 22.33 10.62
C LYS A 36 13.49 21.88 11.96
N ILE A 37 13.29 20.57 12.13
CA ILE A 37 12.84 19.99 13.38
C ILE A 37 14.06 19.44 14.11
N THR A 38 14.38 20.04 15.25
CA THR A 38 15.52 19.70 16.11
C THR A 38 15.06 18.90 17.34
N GLY A 39 16.00 18.40 18.14
CA GLY A 39 15.71 17.69 19.40
C GLY A 39 15.22 16.24 19.24
N ILE A 40 15.16 15.73 18.01
CA ILE A 40 14.85 14.33 17.74
C ILE A 40 16.11 13.51 18.01
N LYS A 41 16.04 12.60 18.98
CA LYS A 41 17.16 11.70 19.32
C LYS A 41 17.01 10.37 18.59
N PRO A 42 17.92 10.00 17.68
CA PRO A 42 17.88 8.70 17.03
C PRO A 42 18.01 7.56 18.05
N PHE A 43 17.27 6.47 17.85
CA PHE A 43 17.33 5.33 18.77
C PHE A 43 17.08 4.00 18.08
N PHE A 44 17.42 2.90 18.75
CA PHE A 44 16.94 1.54 18.46
C PHE A 44 16.78 0.79 19.78
N ASP A 45 16.06 -0.32 19.76
CA ASP A 45 15.74 -1.10 20.95
C ASP A 45 16.43 -2.48 20.88
N VAL A 46 16.84 -3.00 22.04
CA VAL A 46 17.54 -4.28 22.18
C VAL A 46 16.75 -5.16 23.13
N GLU A 47 16.40 -6.38 22.70
CA GLU A 47 15.67 -7.34 23.56
C GLU A 47 16.59 -7.84 24.67
N VAL A 48 16.08 -7.86 25.91
CA VAL A 48 16.79 -8.42 27.06
C VAL A 48 16.56 -9.94 27.07
N PRO A 49 17.61 -10.78 26.98
CA PRO A 49 17.45 -12.23 27.03
C PRO A 49 16.84 -12.69 28.35
N GLU A 50 15.94 -13.67 28.31
CA GLU A 50 15.25 -14.20 29.50
C GLU A 50 16.23 -14.89 30.47
N GLU A 51 17.35 -15.40 29.94
CA GLU A 51 18.38 -16.10 30.71
C GLU A 51 19.36 -15.16 31.42
N MET A 52 19.26 -13.84 31.21
CA MET A 52 20.23 -12.87 31.73
C MET A 52 19.56 -11.75 32.53
N SER A 53 20.14 -11.42 33.69
CA SER A 53 19.69 -10.26 34.45
C SER A 53 19.88 -8.96 33.66
N LEU A 54 18.94 -8.04 33.79
CA LEU A 54 18.98 -6.73 33.13
C LEU A 54 20.29 -5.98 33.40
N SER A 55 20.83 -6.06 34.62
CA SER A 55 22.09 -5.42 34.99
C SER A 55 23.29 -6.01 34.24
N THR A 56 23.39 -7.35 34.18
CA THR A 56 24.49 -8.02 33.49
C THR A 56 24.45 -7.74 32.00
N PHE A 57 23.25 -7.79 31.42
CA PHE A 57 23.05 -7.52 29.99
C PHE A 57 23.36 -6.05 29.65
N LYS A 58 22.94 -5.12 30.50
CA LYS A 58 23.24 -3.69 30.35
C LYS A 58 24.73 -3.41 30.33
N THR A 59 25.51 -4.02 31.22
CA THR A 59 26.98 -3.90 31.23
C THR A 59 27.60 -4.43 29.94
N ARG A 60 27.15 -5.61 29.46
CA ARG A 60 27.61 -6.18 28.19
C ARG A 60 27.31 -5.24 27.01
N LEU A 61 26.10 -4.70 26.95
CA LEU A 61 25.67 -3.78 25.90
C LEU A 61 26.48 -2.47 25.91
N VAL A 62 26.69 -1.87 27.09
CA VAL A 62 27.51 -0.66 27.24
C VAL A 62 28.94 -0.88 26.75
N ASN A 63 29.54 -2.03 27.02
CA ASN A 63 30.89 -2.35 26.55
C ASN A 63 30.96 -2.42 25.02
N ILE A 64 30.01 -3.09 24.37
CA ILE A 64 29.92 -3.16 22.90
C ILE A 64 29.80 -1.74 22.31
N LEU A 65 28.84 -0.97 22.80
CA LEU A 65 28.57 0.38 22.31
C LEU A 65 29.74 1.34 22.53
N SER A 66 30.39 1.28 23.69
CA SER A 66 31.50 2.16 24.03
C SER A 66 32.73 1.89 23.18
N ASN A 67 33.00 0.61 22.86
CA ASN A 67 34.07 0.20 21.96
C ASN A 67 33.81 0.68 20.53
N THR A 68 32.57 0.54 20.04
CA THR A 68 32.19 0.98 18.68
C THR A 68 32.18 2.49 18.53
N LEU A 69 31.58 3.22 19.48
CA LEU A 69 31.38 4.67 19.39
C LEU A 69 32.56 5.49 19.95
N LYS A 70 33.56 4.82 20.53
CA LYS A 70 34.74 5.43 21.16
C LYS A 70 34.39 6.34 22.34
N GLY A 71 33.53 5.85 23.24
CA GLY A 71 33.17 6.53 24.48
C GLY A 71 31.70 6.39 24.87
N THR A 72 31.42 6.57 26.15
CA THR A 72 30.08 6.48 26.76
C THR A 72 29.24 7.73 26.58
N SER A 73 29.84 8.88 26.27
CA SER A 73 29.13 10.16 26.09
C SER A 73 28.32 10.23 24.80
N LYS A 74 28.51 9.30 23.85
CA LYS A 74 27.85 9.32 22.53
C LYS A 74 26.49 8.63 22.49
N PHE A 75 26.11 7.95 23.56
CA PHE A 75 24.85 7.26 23.64
C PHE A 75 24.26 7.30 25.04
N GLY A 76 22.93 7.29 25.11
CA GLY A 76 22.15 7.04 26.31
C GLY A 76 21.49 5.67 26.23
N ILE A 77 21.11 5.13 27.37
CA ILE A 77 20.32 3.90 27.45
C ILE A 77 19.14 4.07 28.42
N GLU A 78 17.99 3.55 28.03
CA GLU A 78 16.75 3.61 28.78
C GLU A 78 16.12 2.21 28.82
N ASN A 79 15.60 1.80 29.99
CA ASN A 79 14.87 0.54 30.10
C ASN A 79 13.42 0.77 29.71
N ILE A 80 12.90 -0.02 28.77
CA ILE A 80 11.51 0.07 28.32
C ILE A 80 10.86 -1.31 28.34
N ASN A 81 9.53 -1.35 28.39
CA ASN A 81 8.77 -2.58 28.21
C ASN A 81 7.84 -2.43 27.01
N ALA A 82 7.84 -3.41 26.12
CA ALA A 82 7.02 -3.40 24.91
C ALA A 82 6.65 -4.82 24.46
N PHE A 83 5.66 -4.92 23.57
CA PHE A 83 5.31 -6.20 22.97
C PHE A 83 6.26 -6.51 21.80
N PRO A 84 6.79 -7.74 21.72
CA PRO A 84 7.49 -8.17 20.51
C PRO A 84 6.49 -8.32 19.36
N LEU A 85 6.93 -8.08 18.12
CA LEU A 85 6.09 -8.29 16.93
C LEU A 85 5.63 -9.74 16.75
N ARG A 86 6.43 -10.71 17.21
CA ARG A 86 6.21 -12.14 16.94
C ARG A 86 5.59 -12.85 18.13
N GLY A 87 4.60 -13.69 17.82
CA GLY A 87 3.87 -14.48 18.81
C GLY A 87 2.81 -13.68 19.55
N TYR A 88 2.01 -14.39 20.35
CA TYR A 88 1.04 -13.76 21.23
C TYR A 88 1.61 -13.62 22.64
N HIS A 89 1.59 -12.40 23.17
CA HIS A 89 2.10 -12.08 24.50
C HIS A 89 1.06 -11.27 25.26
N ILE A 90 0.76 -11.70 26.48
CA ILE A 90 -0.13 -11.00 27.40
C ILE A 90 0.65 -9.89 28.13
N GLU A 91 1.91 -10.16 28.44
CA GLU A 91 2.81 -9.23 29.11
C GLU A 91 3.84 -8.66 28.14
N LYS A 92 4.32 -7.46 28.47
CA LYS A 92 5.38 -6.79 27.73
C LYS A 92 6.73 -7.38 28.10
N LYS A 93 7.59 -7.59 27.11
CA LYS A 93 9.00 -7.94 27.33
C LYS A 93 9.84 -6.72 27.66
N SER A 94 10.94 -6.94 28.37
CA SER A 94 11.92 -5.90 28.66
C SER A 94 12.89 -5.68 27.50
N TYR A 95 13.12 -4.41 27.19
CA TYR A 95 14.06 -3.94 26.19
C TYR A 95 14.96 -2.85 26.78
N ILE A 96 16.15 -2.69 26.19
CA ILE A 96 17.01 -1.53 26.41
C ILE A 96 16.99 -0.68 25.14
N ARG A 97 16.47 0.54 25.26
CA ARG A 97 16.53 1.56 24.23
C ARG A 97 17.90 2.20 24.22
N VAL A 98 18.60 2.11 23.11
CA VAL A 98 19.87 2.80 22.85
C VAL A 98 19.58 4.08 22.08
N ILE A 99 19.92 5.22 22.67
CA ILE A 99 19.69 6.56 22.13
C ILE A 99 21.03 7.15 21.71
N THR A 100 21.15 7.70 20.52
CA THR A 100 22.36 8.40 20.04
C THR A 100 22.05 9.86 19.71
N TRP A 101 23.07 10.65 19.42
CA TRP A 101 22.91 12.06 19.05
C TRP A 101 22.58 12.26 17.57
N ASN A 102 23.14 11.40 16.71
CA ASN A 102 22.90 11.41 15.26
C ASN A 102 22.65 9.99 14.73
N GLN A 103 22.13 9.91 13.52
CA GLN A 103 21.72 8.67 12.85
C GLN A 103 22.90 7.82 12.37
N PHE A 104 24.10 8.39 12.19
CA PHE A 104 25.30 7.63 11.81
C PHE A 104 25.85 6.85 13.00
N ASP A 105 25.94 7.47 14.18
CA ASP A 105 26.28 6.78 15.42
C ASP A 105 25.25 5.69 15.74
N ARG A 106 23.95 5.97 15.52
CA ARG A 106 22.90 4.95 15.63
C ARG A 106 23.17 3.76 14.71
N TYR A 107 23.48 4.03 13.44
CA TYR A 107 23.76 3.00 12.44
C TYR A 107 24.95 2.13 12.85
N ASN A 108 26.07 2.75 13.27
CA ASN A 108 27.26 2.04 13.69
C ASN A 108 27.01 1.18 14.93
N ALA A 109 26.33 1.75 15.94
CA ALA A 109 25.93 1.04 17.15
C ALA A 109 25.02 -0.15 16.86
N LEU A 110 23.97 0.06 16.05
CA LEU A 110 23.03 -0.98 15.66
C LEU A 110 23.75 -2.11 14.90
N LYS A 111 24.62 -1.77 13.96
CA LYS A 111 25.40 -2.73 13.19
C LYS A 111 26.26 -3.60 14.12
N ALA A 112 26.98 -2.99 15.05
CA ALA A 112 27.82 -3.72 16.01
C ALA A 112 27.01 -4.64 16.93
N VAL A 113 25.82 -4.21 17.38
CA VAL A 113 24.93 -5.05 18.20
C VAL A 113 24.41 -6.25 17.40
N ARG A 114 24.08 -6.08 16.12
CA ARG A 114 23.65 -7.18 15.25
C ARG A 114 24.79 -8.16 14.94
N GLU A 115 26.02 -7.66 14.75
CA GLU A 115 27.20 -8.51 14.48
C GLU A 115 27.49 -9.49 15.61
N VAL A 116 27.14 -9.15 16.85
CA VAL A 116 27.29 -10.05 18.01
C VAL A 116 26.06 -10.93 18.27
N GLY A 117 25.09 -10.97 17.35
CA GLY A 117 23.91 -11.85 17.41
C GLY A 117 22.84 -11.44 18.42
N ILE A 118 22.84 -10.17 18.86
CA ILE A 118 21.82 -9.68 19.80
C ILE A 118 20.56 -9.27 19.03
N CYS A 119 19.38 -9.67 19.55
CA CYS A 119 18.09 -9.32 18.97
C CYS A 119 17.77 -7.82 19.13
N THR A 120 17.40 -7.18 18.01
CA THR A 120 17.09 -5.74 17.96
C THR A 120 15.68 -5.47 17.43
N ALA A 121 15.12 -4.33 17.80
CA ALA A 121 13.85 -3.79 17.32
C ALA A 121 13.92 -2.26 17.14
N SER A 122 12.94 -1.66 16.46
CA SER A 122 12.95 -0.23 16.09
C SER A 122 14.24 0.16 15.34
N ASP A 123 14.68 -0.73 14.47
CA ASP A 123 16.08 -0.90 14.05
C ASP A 123 16.28 -0.72 12.54
N ASP A 124 15.57 0.24 11.93
CA ASP A 124 15.76 0.61 10.52
C ASP A 124 17.24 0.85 10.24
N LEU A 125 17.85 0.02 9.39
CA LEU A 125 19.29 0.04 9.25
C LEU A 125 19.77 1.24 8.42
N THR A 126 19.01 1.67 7.41
CA THR A 126 19.48 2.68 6.45
C THR A 126 19.48 4.09 7.06
N PRO A 127 20.66 4.74 7.24
CA PRO A 127 20.74 6.04 7.93
C PRO A 127 20.18 7.21 7.11
N ILE A 128 20.23 7.14 5.78
CA ILE A 128 19.76 8.21 4.86
C ILE A 128 18.23 8.30 4.71
N TYR A 129 17.50 7.36 5.31
CA TYR A 129 16.03 7.32 5.30
C TYR A 129 15.47 7.26 6.73
N TYR A 130 16.22 7.79 7.70
CA TYR A 130 15.81 7.78 9.10
C TYR A 130 14.53 8.59 9.32
N TYR A 131 14.29 9.61 8.49
CA TYR A 131 13.03 10.37 8.50
C TYR A 131 11.79 9.47 8.37
N ARG A 132 11.85 8.30 7.70
CA ARG A 132 10.70 7.38 7.58
C ARG A 132 10.29 6.83 8.94
N LYS A 133 11.28 6.50 9.77
CA LYS A 133 11.06 6.07 11.16
C LYS A 133 10.47 7.20 11.97
N VAL A 134 11.08 8.38 11.91
CA VAL A 134 10.58 9.56 12.63
C VAL A 134 9.14 9.87 12.22
N ALA A 135 8.86 9.89 10.92
CA ALA A 135 7.56 10.25 10.38
C ALA A 135 6.47 9.27 10.78
N ARG A 136 6.72 7.94 10.74
CA ARG A 136 5.70 6.96 11.12
C ARG A 136 5.45 6.91 12.63
N GLU A 137 6.49 7.04 13.44
CA GLU A 137 6.39 6.95 14.91
C GLU A 137 5.80 8.22 15.53
N LYS A 138 6.03 9.37 14.89
CA LYS A 138 5.46 10.67 15.27
C LYS A 138 4.21 11.03 14.46
N ARG A 139 3.81 10.19 13.50
CA ARG A 139 2.72 10.43 12.55
C ARG A 139 2.80 11.80 11.86
N LEU A 140 4.00 12.17 11.39
CA LEU A 140 4.22 13.45 10.74
C LEU A 140 3.51 13.52 9.38
N PRO A 141 2.75 14.58 9.10
CA PRO A 141 2.08 14.78 7.82
C PRO A 141 3.08 15.23 6.73
N LEU A 142 3.76 14.30 6.07
CA LEU A 142 4.76 14.60 5.04
C LEU A 142 4.19 14.92 3.64
N SER A 143 2.87 14.90 3.46
CA SER A 143 2.21 15.21 2.17
C SER A 143 0.92 16.03 2.29
N SER A 144 0.58 16.49 3.51
CA SER A 144 -0.64 17.25 3.79
C SER A 144 -0.34 18.59 4.49
N TRP A 145 -1.36 19.43 4.62
CA TRP A 145 -1.25 20.66 5.40
C TRP A 145 -1.05 20.35 6.88
N ALA A 146 -0.23 21.17 7.54
CA ALA A 146 0.08 21.07 8.95
C ALA A 146 0.17 22.47 9.55
N MET A 147 -0.31 22.61 10.79
CA MET A 147 -0.14 23.82 11.58
C MET A 147 1.16 23.73 12.37
N LEU A 148 1.98 24.77 12.31
CA LEU A 148 3.20 24.87 13.09
C LEU A 148 2.93 25.78 14.30
N SER A 149 3.39 25.35 15.46
CA SER A 149 3.35 26.11 16.71
C SER A 149 4.73 26.06 17.36
N ASN A 150 5.06 27.07 18.19
CA ASN A 150 6.32 27.14 18.94
C ASN A 150 7.56 27.07 18.03
N TYR A 151 7.62 27.93 17.02
CA TYR A 151 8.75 28.02 16.09
C TYR A 151 9.49 29.34 16.23
N PHE A 152 10.79 29.30 15.96
CA PHE A 152 11.58 30.49 15.66
C PHE A 152 11.58 30.68 14.14
N HIS A 153 11.37 31.90 13.68
CA HIS A 153 11.43 32.23 12.27
C HIS A 153 12.69 33.03 12.00
N GLU A 154 13.51 32.54 11.09
CA GLU A 154 14.60 33.31 10.51
C GLU A 154 14.17 33.67 9.11
N TYR A 155 14.05 34.98 8.85
CA TYR A 155 13.91 35.45 7.49
C TYR A 155 15.28 35.29 6.83
N ILE A 156 15.45 34.19 6.11
CA ILE A 156 16.56 34.09 5.16
C ILE A 156 16.21 35.08 4.05
N GLN A 157 16.74 36.31 4.13
CA GLN A 157 16.85 37.18 2.96
C GLN A 157 17.52 36.30 1.91
N GLY A 158 16.74 35.96 0.87
CA GLY A 158 17.12 34.91 -0.06
C GLY A 158 18.59 35.05 -0.41
N ALA A 159 19.38 34.02 -0.09
CA ALA A 159 20.73 33.92 -0.61
C ALA A 159 20.64 34.25 -2.10
N GLU A 160 21.43 35.25 -2.48
CA GLU A 160 21.37 36.00 -3.71
C GLU A 160 20.90 35.13 -4.87
N LYS A 161 19.69 35.43 -5.34
CA LYS A 161 19.15 35.11 -6.66
C LYS A 161 19.94 34.02 -7.40
N SER A 162 19.72 32.77 -7.01
CA SER A 162 20.31 31.61 -7.66
C SER A 162 19.52 31.20 -8.93
N SER A 163 18.94 32.16 -9.65
CA SER A 163 18.33 31.89 -10.95
C SER A 163 19.18 32.52 -12.04
N LEU A 164 19.47 31.74 -13.08
CA LEU A 164 20.20 32.20 -14.26
C LEU A 164 19.59 33.50 -14.84
N ALA A 165 18.27 33.67 -14.74
CA ALA A 165 17.54 34.87 -15.13
C ALA A 165 18.00 36.14 -14.39
N TYR A 166 18.49 36.04 -13.16
CA TYR A 166 19.05 37.17 -12.44
C TYR A 166 20.39 37.63 -13.01
N TYR A 167 21.31 36.69 -13.24
CA TYR A 167 22.61 37.00 -13.84
C TYR A 167 22.47 37.44 -15.30
N LEU A 168 21.51 36.88 -16.05
CA LEU A 168 21.17 37.34 -17.40
C LEU A 168 20.64 38.79 -17.39
N LYS A 169 19.86 39.18 -16.38
CA LYS A 169 19.34 40.56 -16.24
C LYS A 169 20.41 41.58 -15.82
N GLU A 170 21.33 41.20 -14.93
CA GLU A 170 22.49 42.05 -14.55
C GLU A 170 23.45 42.27 -15.72
N CYS A 171 23.54 41.32 -16.66
CA CYS A 171 24.38 41.42 -17.86
C CYS A 171 23.63 41.89 -19.13
N GLY A 172 22.32 42.16 -19.07
CA GLY A 172 21.53 42.68 -20.20
C GLY A 172 21.12 41.67 -21.28
N LEU A 173 20.89 40.40 -20.93
CA LEU A 173 20.57 39.28 -21.85
C LEU A 173 19.16 38.67 -21.59
N ASP A 174 18.51 38.12 -22.63
CA ASP A 174 17.14 37.54 -22.59
C ASP A 174 17.06 36.09 -22.03
N ASN A 175 15.85 35.67 -21.60
CA ASN A 175 15.55 34.39 -20.92
C ASN A 175 15.63 33.11 -21.79
N LYS A 176 15.72 31.93 -21.14
CA LYS A 176 16.03 30.60 -21.72
C LYS A 176 14.84 29.80 -22.27
N LEU A 177 15.05 29.08 -23.39
CA LEU A 177 14.32 27.90 -23.90
C LEU A 177 15.22 26.64 -23.75
N ASP A 178 14.68 25.46 -23.42
CA ASP A 178 15.49 24.23 -23.23
C ASP A 178 15.10 23.04 -24.13
N MET A 179 16.11 22.45 -24.81
CA MET A 179 16.05 21.22 -25.64
C MET A 179 17.27 20.30 -25.28
N PRO A 180 17.19 18.96 -25.35
CA PRO A 180 18.29 18.06 -24.98
C PRO A 180 19.51 18.17 -25.92
N PHE A 181 20.70 18.10 -25.31
CA PHE A 181 22.04 18.09 -25.91
C PHE A 181 22.18 16.94 -26.94
N GLN A 182 23.29 16.69 -27.63
CA GLN A 182 23.42 15.71 -28.73
C GLN A 182 22.54 15.92 -29.99
N ARG A 183 21.24 16.19 -29.88
CA ARG A 183 20.29 16.21 -31.01
C ARG A 183 19.75 17.60 -31.32
N MET A 184 19.59 18.47 -30.31
CA MET A 184 19.75 19.91 -30.53
C MET A 184 21.04 20.15 -31.31
N PHE A 185 22.13 19.53 -30.87
CA PHE A 185 23.45 19.61 -31.51
C PHE A 185 23.55 18.99 -32.91
N LYS A 186 22.54 18.26 -33.39
CA LYS A 186 22.48 17.76 -34.78
C LYS A 186 21.60 18.62 -35.70
N TYR A 187 20.46 19.13 -35.23
CA TYR A 187 19.61 20.07 -35.99
C TYR A 187 20.21 21.48 -36.05
N TYR A 188 20.83 21.93 -34.96
CA TYR A 188 21.77 23.05 -34.93
C TYR A 188 22.94 22.81 -35.91
N GLY A 189 23.47 21.58 -35.93
CA GLY A 189 24.56 21.15 -36.82
C GLY A 189 24.26 21.17 -38.33
N MET A 190 23.00 21.22 -38.75
CA MET A 190 22.61 21.20 -40.18
C MET A 190 21.97 22.53 -40.64
N ALA A 191 21.28 23.26 -39.76
CA ALA A 191 20.96 24.67 -39.99
C ALA A 191 22.23 25.56 -40.09
N LEU A 192 23.37 25.08 -39.56
CA LEU A 192 24.74 25.62 -39.71
C LEU A 192 25.34 25.50 -41.12
N LYS A 193 24.68 24.82 -42.08
CA LYS A 193 25.20 24.64 -43.47
C LYS A 193 24.53 25.54 -44.52
N GLU A 194 23.22 25.82 -44.43
CA GLU A 194 22.54 26.89 -45.18
C GLU A 194 21.11 27.13 -44.65
N THR A 195 20.64 28.39 -44.67
CA THR A 195 19.36 28.83 -44.09
C THR A 195 18.37 29.22 -45.18
N ASN A 196 17.20 28.56 -45.25
CA ASN A 196 16.12 28.91 -46.17
C ASN A 196 14.73 28.67 -45.54
N ALA A 197 13.66 29.04 -46.25
CA ALA A 197 12.29 29.00 -45.71
C ALA A 197 11.88 27.59 -45.21
N THR A 198 12.36 26.54 -45.88
CA THR A 198 12.05 25.14 -45.58
C THR A 198 12.74 24.66 -44.31
N THR A 199 13.99 25.06 -44.06
CA THR A 199 14.68 24.70 -42.81
C THR A 199 14.09 25.40 -41.59
N ALA A 200 13.58 26.62 -41.77
CA ALA A 200 12.83 27.34 -40.74
C ALA A 200 11.47 26.68 -40.42
N GLU A 201 10.79 26.13 -41.43
CA GLU A 201 9.54 25.39 -41.27
C GLU A 201 9.74 24.07 -40.52
N GLN A 202 10.76 23.30 -40.89
CA GLN A 202 11.14 22.06 -40.18
C GLN A 202 11.50 22.33 -38.70
N MET A 203 12.15 23.45 -38.39
CA MET A 203 12.40 23.81 -36.99
C MET A 203 11.17 24.27 -36.23
N ARG A 204 10.18 24.86 -36.91
CA ARG A 204 8.87 25.13 -36.29
C ARG A 204 8.16 23.83 -35.95
N GLU A 205 8.19 22.82 -36.81
CA GLU A 205 7.61 21.50 -36.53
C GLU A 205 8.28 20.81 -35.34
N VAL A 206 9.61 20.87 -35.23
CA VAL A 206 10.34 20.31 -34.06
C VAL A 206 10.00 21.07 -32.78
N ALA A 207 9.90 22.40 -32.83
CA ALA A 207 9.50 23.20 -31.69
C ALA A 207 8.05 22.88 -31.26
N GLU A 208 7.14 22.76 -32.22
CA GLU A 208 5.75 22.35 -32.00
C GLU A 208 5.68 20.96 -31.39
N TYR A 209 6.43 19.99 -31.91
CA TYR A 209 6.56 18.65 -31.33
C TYR A 209 7.02 18.71 -29.86
N CYS A 210 8.10 19.45 -29.56
CA CYS A 210 8.61 19.58 -28.20
C CYS A 210 7.61 20.25 -27.24
N ILE A 211 6.90 21.28 -27.72
CA ILE A 211 5.84 21.95 -26.97
C ILE A 211 4.70 20.97 -26.69
N ILE A 212 4.24 20.23 -27.71
CA ILE A 212 3.18 19.23 -27.57
C ILE A 212 3.60 18.14 -26.61
N ASP A 213 4.82 17.60 -26.67
CA ASP A 213 5.31 16.57 -25.75
C ASP A 213 5.36 17.07 -24.30
N ALA A 214 5.88 18.28 -24.07
CA ALA A 214 5.95 18.89 -22.74
C ALA A 214 4.56 19.14 -22.15
N ILE A 215 3.66 19.73 -22.93
CA ILE A 215 2.28 20.00 -22.53
C ILE A 215 1.50 18.69 -22.35
N SER A 216 1.74 17.69 -23.20
CA SER A 216 1.08 16.38 -23.12
C SER A 216 1.43 15.66 -21.83
N CYS A 217 2.69 15.72 -21.37
CA CYS A 217 3.08 15.21 -20.07
C CYS A 217 2.31 15.89 -18.92
N GLN A 218 2.20 17.22 -18.95
CA GLN A 218 1.45 17.95 -17.93
C GLN A 218 -0.06 17.64 -17.98
N ARG A 219 -0.65 17.62 -19.17
CA ARG A 219 -2.06 17.28 -19.38
C ARG A 219 -2.36 15.86 -18.89
N LEU A 220 -1.48 14.91 -19.19
CA LEU A 220 -1.59 13.53 -18.75
C LEU A 220 -1.51 13.45 -17.22
N MET A 221 -0.54 14.12 -16.60
CA MET A 221 -0.37 14.15 -15.14
C MET A 221 -1.58 14.77 -14.42
N VAL A 222 -2.15 15.84 -14.96
CA VAL A 222 -3.36 16.49 -14.42
C VAL A 222 -4.59 15.61 -14.63
N LYS A 223 -4.75 15.03 -15.82
CA LYS A 223 -5.90 14.18 -16.17
C LYS A 223 -5.92 12.90 -15.34
N HIS A 224 -4.77 12.27 -15.14
CA HIS A 224 -4.64 11.11 -14.25
C HIS A 224 -4.52 11.48 -12.77
N ASN A 225 -4.45 12.78 -12.46
CA ASN A 225 -4.33 13.30 -11.10
C ASN A 225 -3.21 12.62 -10.28
N ALA A 226 -2.11 12.26 -10.96
CA ALA A 226 -1.08 11.36 -10.44
C ALA A 226 -0.42 11.90 -9.17
N ILE A 227 -0.24 13.22 -9.05
CA ILE A 227 0.36 13.83 -7.85
C ILE A 227 -0.52 13.57 -6.62
N ASN A 228 -1.84 13.75 -6.73
CA ASN A 228 -2.72 13.60 -5.58
C ASN A 228 -2.84 12.13 -5.15
N GLU A 229 -2.77 11.19 -6.09
CA GLU A 229 -2.62 9.76 -5.82
C GLU A 229 -1.38 9.51 -4.94
N TYR A 230 -0.19 9.90 -5.40
CA TYR A 230 1.05 9.75 -4.63
C TYR A 230 1.04 10.48 -3.27
N ARG A 231 0.27 11.56 -3.14
CA ARG A 231 0.11 12.27 -1.86
C ARG A 231 -0.73 11.49 -0.86
N GLU A 232 -1.78 10.83 -1.30
CA GLU A 232 -2.59 9.96 -0.44
C GLU A 232 -1.79 8.75 0.02
N VAL A 233 -1.04 8.11 -0.88
CA VAL A 233 -0.05 7.07 -0.54
C VAL A 233 0.91 7.54 0.54
N ALA A 234 1.52 8.71 0.34
CA ALA A 234 2.48 9.30 1.27
C ALA A 234 1.85 9.59 2.63
N SER A 235 0.60 10.08 2.63
CA SER A 235 -0.18 10.36 3.83
C SER A 235 -0.51 9.11 4.62
N VAL A 236 -0.97 8.05 3.95
CA VAL A 236 -1.33 6.78 4.57
C VAL A 236 -0.10 6.07 5.12
N ALA A 237 1.00 6.04 4.36
CA ALA A 237 2.18 5.28 4.73
C ALA A 237 3.21 6.06 5.56
N PHE A 238 2.98 7.34 5.89
CA PHE A 238 3.91 8.20 6.62
C PHE A 238 5.30 8.29 5.96
N ILE A 239 5.32 8.48 4.65
CA ILE A 239 6.53 8.60 3.83
C ILE A 239 6.52 9.92 3.05
N SER A 240 7.65 10.24 2.41
CA SER A 240 7.74 11.42 1.55
C SER A 240 6.96 11.24 0.24
N LEU A 241 6.65 12.35 -0.44
CA LEU A 241 6.08 12.30 -1.79
C LEU A 241 7.05 11.66 -2.80
N TYR A 242 8.35 11.81 -2.59
CA TYR A 242 9.38 11.12 -3.37
C TYR A 242 9.29 9.60 -3.17
N ASP A 243 9.18 9.17 -1.91
CA ASP A 243 9.11 7.75 -1.56
C ASP A 243 7.85 7.08 -2.14
N SER A 244 6.72 7.78 -2.13
CA SER A 244 5.49 7.25 -2.70
C SER A 244 5.56 7.08 -4.20
N HIS A 245 6.39 7.84 -4.91
CA HIS A 245 6.58 7.69 -6.35
C HIS A 245 7.60 6.60 -6.70
N TYR A 246 8.79 6.64 -6.08
CA TYR A 246 9.94 5.85 -6.54
C TYR A 246 10.11 4.48 -5.88
N PHE A 247 9.52 4.24 -4.69
CA PHE A 247 9.71 2.98 -3.98
C PHE A 247 8.53 2.01 -4.17
N ALA A 248 8.84 0.72 -4.07
CA ALA A 248 7.86 -0.36 -4.19
C ALA A 248 6.77 -0.30 -3.10
N VAL A 249 5.55 -0.72 -3.44
CA VAL A 249 4.38 -0.71 -2.53
C VAL A 249 4.64 -1.47 -1.23
N GLY A 250 5.38 -2.59 -1.29
CA GLY A 250 5.74 -3.38 -0.11
C GLY A 250 6.47 -2.59 0.96
N MET A 251 7.38 -1.67 0.58
CA MET A 251 8.05 -0.77 1.53
C MET A 251 7.04 0.13 2.25
N LYS A 252 6.08 0.69 1.50
CA LYS A 252 5.05 1.60 2.02
C LYS A 252 4.10 0.88 2.98
N VAL A 253 3.73 -0.36 2.66
CA VAL A 253 2.93 -1.24 3.53
C VAL A 253 3.68 -1.58 4.82
N ARG A 254 4.97 -1.90 4.75
CA ARG A 254 5.77 -2.12 5.95
C ARG A 254 5.84 -0.87 6.82
N ASN A 255 6.00 0.30 6.22
CA ASN A 255 6.03 1.56 6.98
C ASN A 255 4.70 1.84 7.69
N LEU A 256 3.57 1.58 7.01
CA LEU A 256 2.23 1.65 7.61
C LEU A 256 2.03 0.63 8.73
N LEU A 257 2.43 -0.63 8.53
CA LEU A 257 2.35 -1.68 9.56
C LEU A 257 3.20 -1.32 10.79
N SER A 258 4.41 -0.82 10.59
CA SER A 258 5.27 -0.33 11.67
C SER A 258 4.67 0.88 12.39
N ALA A 259 3.95 1.77 11.69
CA ALA A 259 3.23 2.87 12.32
C ALA A 259 2.10 2.37 13.24
N GLY A 260 1.31 1.39 12.76
CA GLY A 260 0.27 0.75 13.55
C GLY A 260 0.85 -0.02 14.74
N ALA A 261 1.92 -0.77 14.53
CA ALA A 261 2.62 -1.52 15.58
C ALA A 261 3.11 -0.60 16.70
N TRP A 262 3.72 0.53 16.33
CA TRP A 262 4.23 1.50 17.28
C TRP A 262 3.15 2.06 18.20
N GLN A 263 1.94 2.34 17.69
CA GLN A 263 0.82 2.81 18.51
C GLN A 263 0.32 1.78 19.50
N GLU A 264 0.39 0.51 19.14
CA GLU A 264 0.00 -0.62 19.99
C GLU A 264 1.10 -1.02 20.98
N GLY A 265 2.22 -0.27 21.02
CA GLY A 265 3.38 -0.60 21.84
C GLY A 265 4.09 -1.88 21.40
N ILE A 266 3.99 -2.23 20.12
CA ILE A 266 4.65 -3.37 19.48
C ILE A 266 5.92 -2.88 18.79
N LEU A 267 7.07 -3.45 19.13
CA LEU A 267 8.34 -3.12 18.48
C LEU A 267 8.57 -4.01 17.25
N THR A 268 8.81 -3.37 16.11
CA THR A 268 9.10 -4.06 14.85
C THR A 268 10.59 -4.12 14.58
N SER A 269 11.09 -5.25 14.08
CA SER A 269 12.44 -5.34 13.54
C SER A 269 12.42 -5.26 12.01
N THR A 270 13.52 -4.80 11.41
CA THR A 270 13.78 -4.86 9.97
C THR A 270 14.53 -6.12 9.56
N ILE A 271 15.00 -6.91 10.53
CA ILE A 271 15.61 -8.21 10.26
C ILE A 271 14.52 -9.14 9.72
N PRO A 272 14.72 -9.76 8.54
CA PRO A 272 13.80 -10.76 8.01
C PRO A 272 13.54 -11.88 9.02
N CYS A 273 12.41 -12.56 8.86
CA CYS A 273 12.20 -13.78 9.60
C CYS A 273 13.23 -14.83 9.16
N GLU A 274 14.06 -15.33 10.09
CA GLU A 274 14.94 -16.49 9.89
C GLU A 274 14.17 -17.80 9.61
N GLN A 275 12.90 -17.74 9.25
CA GLN A 275 12.21 -18.79 8.49
C GLN A 275 12.73 -18.85 7.03
N MET A 276 14.04 -18.71 6.83
CA MET A 276 14.71 -19.08 5.59
C MET A 276 14.78 -20.60 5.55
N GLU A 277 13.77 -21.23 4.97
CA GLU A 277 13.88 -22.64 4.61
C GLU A 277 13.56 -22.84 3.13
N THR A 278 14.64 -22.82 2.34
CA THR A 278 14.73 -23.54 1.07
C THR A 278 14.78 -25.04 1.37
N GLY A 279 13.62 -25.66 1.66
CA GLY A 279 13.54 -27.10 1.94
C GLY A 279 12.12 -27.58 2.26
N LYS A 280 11.76 -28.78 1.77
CA LYS A 280 10.51 -29.49 2.11
C LYS A 280 10.61 -30.00 3.56
N TYR A 281 9.69 -29.61 4.44
CA TYR A 281 9.55 -30.29 5.74
C TYR A 281 9.12 -31.74 5.53
N PRO A 282 9.67 -32.72 6.25
CA PRO A 282 9.08 -34.03 6.43
C PRO A 282 8.12 -34.00 7.64
N GLY A 283 6.88 -34.44 7.46
CA GLY A 283 5.93 -34.73 8.54
C GLY A 283 5.17 -33.52 9.10
N ALA A 284 4.03 -33.80 9.74
CA ALA A 284 3.11 -32.82 10.32
C ALA A 284 3.86 -31.82 11.22
N TYR A 285 3.82 -30.53 10.85
CA TYR A 285 4.44 -29.48 11.66
C TYR A 285 3.50 -29.11 12.80
N VAL A 286 3.70 -29.74 13.96
CA VAL A 286 3.01 -29.48 15.24
C VAL A 286 3.80 -28.41 16.02
N PHE A 287 3.15 -27.36 16.53
CA PHE A 287 3.72 -26.38 17.47
C PHE A 287 2.62 -25.83 18.41
N PRO A 288 2.91 -25.31 19.63
CA PRO A 288 3.53 -25.88 20.84
C PRO A 288 2.55 -25.84 22.07
N PRO A 289 2.92 -26.29 23.29
CA PRO A 289 2.11 -26.25 24.54
C PRO A 289 1.36 -24.94 24.87
N ARG A 290 1.74 -23.81 24.25
CA ARG A 290 1.13 -22.50 24.43
C ARG A 290 -0.29 -22.40 23.86
N ALA A 291 -0.62 -23.09 22.77
CA ALA A 291 -1.98 -23.04 22.22
C ALA A 291 -2.98 -23.77 23.14
N GLU A 292 -2.56 -24.89 23.72
CA GLU A 292 -3.32 -25.64 24.72
C GLU A 292 -3.48 -24.81 26.00
N SER A 293 -2.39 -24.23 26.52
CA SER A 293 -2.47 -23.37 27.70
C SER A 293 -3.37 -22.15 27.51
N LEU A 294 -3.41 -21.56 26.31
CA LEU A 294 -4.32 -20.46 25.98
C LEU A 294 -5.78 -20.92 25.96
N LYS A 295 -6.07 -22.11 25.43
CA LYS A 295 -7.42 -22.70 25.48
C LYS A 295 -7.83 -22.99 26.93
N GLU A 296 -6.94 -23.55 27.74
CA GLU A 296 -7.15 -23.79 29.17
C GLU A 296 -7.41 -22.49 29.94
N SER A 297 -6.77 -21.40 29.51
CA SER A 297 -7.00 -20.04 30.03
C SER A 297 -8.29 -19.39 29.52
N GLY A 298 -9.13 -20.12 28.78
CA GLY A 298 -10.43 -19.65 28.26
C GLY A 298 -10.35 -18.80 26.99
N ILE A 299 -9.18 -18.65 26.38
CA ILE A 299 -9.03 -17.87 25.13
C ILE A 299 -9.52 -18.71 23.95
N LYS A 300 -10.48 -18.15 23.20
CA LYS A 300 -10.99 -18.77 21.97
C LYS A 300 -9.96 -18.68 20.85
N LEU A 301 -9.69 -19.83 20.23
CA LEU A 301 -8.75 -19.94 19.12
C LEU A 301 -9.46 -20.41 17.86
N HIS A 302 -9.19 -19.72 16.76
CA HIS A 302 -9.56 -20.15 15.42
C HIS A 302 -8.45 -21.02 14.83
N VAL A 303 -8.82 -22.22 14.36
CA VAL A 303 -7.89 -23.18 13.78
C VAL A 303 -7.67 -22.88 12.30
N ILE A 304 -6.40 -22.75 11.92
CA ILE A 304 -5.97 -22.59 10.53
C ILE A 304 -5.34 -23.90 10.08
N ASN A 305 -5.97 -24.58 9.13
CA ASN A 305 -5.47 -25.85 8.59
C ASN A 305 -5.48 -25.82 7.06
N PHE A 306 -4.33 -26.05 6.42
CA PHE A 306 -4.21 -26.11 4.97
C PHE A 306 -3.01 -26.94 4.52
N LYS A 307 -3.07 -27.44 3.29
CA LYS A 307 -1.94 -28.14 2.66
C LYS A 307 -0.96 -27.18 1.99
N TYR A 308 0.33 -27.35 2.23
CA TYR A 308 1.42 -26.60 1.60
C TYR A 308 2.56 -27.55 1.21
N ASN A 309 2.92 -27.56 -0.08
CA ASN A 309 3.94 -28.47 -0.64
C ASN A 309 3.70 -29.96 -0.32
N GLY A 310 2.44 -30.37 -0.20
CA GLY A 310 2.04 -31.74 0.14
C GLY A 310 1.89 -32.03 1.64
N TRP A 311 2.18 -31.06 2.51
CA TRP A 311 2.16 -31.21 3.96
C TRP A 311 1.01 -30.45 4.60
N ASP A 312 0.41 -31.01 5.63
CA ASP A 312 -0.59 -30.31 6.45
C ASP A 312 0.12 -29.29 7.35
N VAL A 313 -0.31 -28.03 7.24
CA VAL A 313 0.12 -26.93 8.08
C VAL A 313 -1.02 -26.61 9.04
N LEU A 314 -0.77 -26.78 10.34
CA LEU A 314 -1.70 -26.47 11.40
C LEU A 314 -1.22 -25.25 12.19
N ALA A 315 -2.09 -24.28 12.38
CA ALA A 315 -1.83 -23.07 13.15
C ALA A 315 -3.09 -22.58 13.85
N TRP A 316 -2.93 -21.59 14.71
CA TRP A 316 -4.04 -20.95 15.44
C TRP A 316 -3.92 -19.44 15.38
N SER A 317 -5.06 -18.76 15.32
CA SER A 317 -5.18 -17.33 15.58
C SER A 317 -6.15 -17.11 16.73
N ILE A 318 -5.97 -16.04 17.49
CA ILE A 318 -6.93 -15.65 18.53
C ILE A 318 -8.21 -15.17 17.84
N GLU A 319 -9.33 -15.72 18.29
CA GLU A 319 -10.64 -15.25 17.87
C GLU A 319 -10.98 -14.00 18.66
N HIS A 320 -10.98 -12.85 17.98
CA HIS A 320 -11.15 -11.56 18.64
C HIS A 320 -12.62 -11.18 18.86
N GLY A 321 -13.60 -11.91 18.30
CA GLY A 321 -15.03 -11.61 18.48
C GLY A 321 -15.43 -10.16 18.13
N ASN A 322 -14.69 -9.52 17.22
CA ASN A 322 -14.75 -8.09 16.92
C ASN A 322 -14.48 -7.11 18.09
N GLN A 323 -13.96 -7.59 19.22
CA GLN A 323 -13.51 -6.77 20.36
C GLN A 323 -12.18 -6.06 20.02
N ALA A 324 -12.10 -4.75 20.24
CA ALA A 324 -10.98 -3.92 19.80
C ALA A 324 -9.66 -4.29 20.50
N GLU A 325 -9.75 -4.62 21.78
CA GLU A 325 -8.68 -5.07 22.65
C GLU A 325 -8.09 -6.42 22.25
N MET A 326 -8.90 -7.29 21.63
CA MET A 326 -8.47 -8.61 21.17
C MET A 326 -7.93 -8.60 19.73
N LYS A 327 -8.14 -7.51 18.98
CA LYS A 327 -7.64 -7.40 17.60
C LYS A 327 -6.12 -7.24 17.59
N GLY A 328 -5.44 -8.13 16.88
CA GLY A 328 -4.02 -7.98 16.56
C GLY A 328 -3.74 -6.86 15.55
N LEU A 329 -2.47 -6.67 15.23
CA LEU A 329 -1.99 -5.60 14.35
C LEU A 329 -2.70 -5.55 12.98
N TYR A 330 -2.78 -6.68 12.29
CA TYR A 330 -3.35 -6.75 10.93
C TYR A 330 -4.83 -6.34 10.89
N PRO A 331 -5.75 -6.94 11.68
CA PRO A 331 -7.14 -6.51 11.71
C PRO A 331 -7.32 -5.01 12.02
N LYS A 332 -6.57 -4.45 12.97
CA LYS A 332 -6.65 -3.02 13.33
C LYS A 332 -6.29 -2.12 12.14
N VAL A 333 -5.15 -2.37 11.50
CA VAL A 333 -4.69 -1.54 10.38
C VAL A 333 -5.59 -1.71 9.14
N LEU A 334 -6.05 -2.93 8.84
CA LEU A 334 -6.97 -3.18 7.74
C LEU A 334 -8.32 -2.51 7.96
N GLU A 335 -8.82 -2.49 9.19
CA GLU A 335 -10.06 -1.80 9.56
C GLU A 335 -9.93 -0.27 9.42
N GLU A 336 -8.81 0.32 9.87
CA GLU A 336 -8.51 1.75 9.66
C GLU A 336 -8.53 2.10 8.16
N LEU A 337 -7.86 1.30 7.33
CA LEU A 337 -7.86 1.46 5.88
C LEU A 337 -9.26 1.32 5.27
N LEU A 338 -10.05 0.36 5.73
CA LEU A 338 -11.41 0.12 5.26
C LEU A 338 -12.34 1.29 5.63
N ILE A 339 -12.25 1.81 6.85
CA ILE A 339 -13.02 2.97 7.32
C ILE A 339 -12.65 4.21 6.49
N ARG A 340 -11.35 4.45 6.27
CA ARG A 340 -10.87 5.56 5.42
C ARG A 340 -11.44 5.44 4.01
N ARG A 341 -11.35 4.25 3.40
CA ARG A 341 -11.90 3.94 2.07
C ARG A 341 -13.41 4.21 2.00
N ASN A 342 -14.19 3.72 2.97
CA ASN A 342 -15.65 3.88 2.98
C ASN A 342 -16.07 5.33 3.23
N THR A 343 -15.32 6.08 4.04
CA THR A 343 -15.56 7.50 4.27
C THR A 343 -15.33 8.32 3.01
N LEU A 344 -14.27 8.02 2.26
CA LEU A 344 -14.03 8.63 0.95
C LEU A 344 -15.16 8.30 -0.05
N LYS A 345 -15.58 7.03 -0.14
CA LYS A 345 -16.73 6.65 -0.99
C LYS A 345 -18.00 7.46 -0.69
N ARG A 346 -18.33 7.65 0.59
CA ARG A 346 -19.50 8.44 0.99
C ARG A 346 -19.38 9.90 0.60
N ARG A 347 -18.20 10.50 0.75
CA ARG A 347 -17.96 11.91 0.35
C ARG A 347 -18.02 12.12 -1.15
N LEU A 348 -17.64 11.12 -1.94
CA LEU A 348 -17.63 11.18 -3.41
C LEU A 348 -19.00 10.87 -4.04
N ALA A 349 -19.85 10.13 -3.33
CA ALA A 349 -21.17 9.71 -3.83
C ALA A 349 -22.02 10.83 -4.48
N PRO A 350 -22.07 12.09 -3.95
CA PRO A 350 -22.87 13.18 -4.52
C PRO A 350 -22.34 13.78 -5.83
N LEU A 351 -21.10 13.46 -6.26
CA LEU A 351 -20.43 14.15 -7.38
C LEU A 351 -20.79 13.63 -8.79
N ASN A 352 -21.93 12.93 -8.92
CA ASN A 352 -22.55 12.29 -10.10
C ASN A 352 -21.84 12.35 -11.47
N ASP A 353 -21.62 13.53 -12.08
CA ASP A 353 -21.15 13.65 -13.47
C ASP A 353 -19.62 13.85 -13.61
N ARG A 354 -18.94 14.35 -12.58
CA ARG A 354 -17.45 14.38 -12.50
C ARG A 354 -16.88 13.12 -11.84
N LYS A 355 -17.77 12.22 -11.48
CA LYS A 355 -17.58 11.03 -10.67
C LYS A 355 -16.73 9.98 -11.37
N GLU A 356 -17.01 9.64 -12.64
CA GLU A 356 -16.24 8.60 -13.33
C GLU A 356 -14.79 9.00 -13.66
N GLU A 357 -14.50 10.30 -13.83
CA GLU A 357 -13.15 10.84 -14.12
C GLU A 357 -12.30 10.99 -12.85
N LEU A 358 -12.90 11.31 -11.69
CA LEU A 358 -12.20 11.48 -10.41
C LEU A 358 -12.20 10.23 -9.51
N GLU A 359 -13.17 9.31 -9.65
CA GLU A 359 -13.31 8.13 -8.78
C GLU A 359 -12.49 6.90 -9.23
N LYS A 360 -12.17 6.77 -10.52
CA LYS A 360 -11.49 5.57 -11.04
C LYS A 360 -10.01 5.47 -10.61
N GLU A 361 -9.34 6.57 -10.28
CA GLU A 361 -7.87 6.56 -10.19
C GLU A 361 -7.27 6.84 -8.80
N ILE A 362 -7.82 7.70 -7.92
CA ILE A 362 -6.92 8.41 -6.98
C ILE A 362 -6.82 7.88 -5.53
N SER A 363 -7.76 7.07 -5.01
CA SER A 363 -7.64 6.61 -3.59
C SER A 363 -8.26 5.25 -3.25
N LEU A 364 -9.24 4.78 -4.04
CA LEU A 364 -9.91 3.50 -3.79
C LEU A 364 -9.11 2.30 -4.29
N ALA A 365 -8.35 2.49 -5.37
CA ALA A 365 -7.41 1.51 -5.88
C ALA A 365 -6.25 1.33 -4.90
N GLU A 366 -5.77 2.40 -4.28
CA GLU A 366 -4.60 2.34 -3.40
C GLU A 366 -4.87 1.62 -2.10
N ALA A 367 -5.94 1.95 -1.38
CA ALA A 367 -6.32 1.19 -0.18
C ALA A 367 -6.51 -0.30 -0.50
N LYS A 368 -7.09 -0.63 -1.67
CA LYS A 368 -7.24 -2.01 -2.14
C LYS A 368 -5.86 -2.65 -2.44
N VAL A 369 -4.99 -1.94 -3.15
CA VAL A 369 -3.63 -2.39 -3.48
C VAL A 369 -2.82 -2.60 -2.20
N TYR A 370 -2.94 -1.70 -1.22
CA TYR A 370 -2.33 -1.84 0.10
C TYR A 370 -2.88 -3.07 0.81
N MET A 371 -4.19 -3.20 1.00
CA MET A 371 -4.80 -4.38 1.64
C MET A 371 -4.36 -5.70 0.98
N ASN A 372 -4.28 -5.74 -0.35
CA ASN A 372 -3.78 -6.91 -1.09
C ASN A 372 -2.26 -7.11 -0.91
N THR A 373 -1.49 -6.03 -0.80
CA THR A 373 -0.05 -6.08 -0.55
C THR A 373 0.26 -6.51 0.90
N PHE A 374 -0.61 -6.27 1.88
CA PHE A 374 -0.46 -6.81 3.25
C PHE A 374 -0.39 -8.33 3.22
N TYR A 375 -1.27 -8.96 2.44
CA TYR A 375 -1.24 -10.40 2.19
C TYR A 375 0.06 -10.82 1.49
N GLY A 376 0.50 -10.06 0.48
CA GLY A 376 1.78 -10.29 -0.21
C GLY A 376 3.00 -10.22 0.72
N GLU A 377 3.04 -9.24 1.63
CA GLU A 377 4.12 -9.08 2.62
C GLU A 377 4.13 -10.24 3.63
N ALA A 378 2.96 -10.72 4.06
CA ALA A 378 2.86 -11.91 4.93
C ALA A 378 3.38 -13.19 4.24
N ARG A 379 3.43 -13.21 2.90
CA ARG A 379 3.98 -14.31 2.08
C ARG A 379 5.45 -14.12 1.71
N ASN A 380 5.98 -12.90 1.83
CA ASN A 380 7.36 -12.58 1.48
C ASN A 380 8.31 -12.97 2.62
N SER A 381 9.13 -14.02 2.44
CA SER A 381 10.09 -14.47 3.45
C SER A 381 11.14 -13.41 3.83
N GLY A 382 11.42 -12.46 2.94
CA GLY A 382 12.28 -11.31 3.23
C GLY A 382 11.60 -10.21 4.06
N SER A 383 10.29 -10.32 4.32
CA SER A 383 9.55 -9.34 5.11
C SER A 383 9.67 -9.64 6.61
N PRO A 384 9.85 -8.61 7.47
CA PRO A 384 9.78 -8.82 8.92
C PRO A 384 8.38 -9.22 9.40
N PHE A 385 7.35 -9.00 8.58
CA PHE A 385 5.97 -9.40 8.83
C PHE A 385 5.61 -10.75 8.18
N PHE A 386 6.59 -11.51 7.71
CA PHE A 386 6.36 -12.84 7.14
C PHE A 386 5.67 -13.75 8.14
N LEU A 387 4.51 -14.29 7.75
CA LEU A 387 3.75 -15.25 8.55
C LEU A 387 2.99 -16.19 7.61
N ARG A 388 3.59 -17.35 7.30
CA ARG A 388 3.02 -18.34 6.39
C ARG A 388 1.62 -18.80 6.78
N ALA A 389 1.39 -19.02 8.07
CA ALA A 389 0.08 -19.44 8.59
C ALA A 389 -1.01 -18.42 8.27
N LEU A 390 -0.71 -17.12 8.35
CA LEU A 390 -1.65 -16.05 8.00
C LEU A 390 -1.98 -16.08 6.50
N ALA A 391 -0.95 -16.15 5.64
CA ALA A 391 -1.16 -16.19 4.20
C ALA A 391 -1.93 -17.46 3.74
N GLY A 392 -1.57 -18.62 4.27
CA GLY A 392 -2.28 -19.87 3.99
C GLY A 392 -3.70 -19.89 4.54
N GLY A 393 -3.91 -19.34 5.73
CA GLY A 393 -5.24 -19.17 6.33
C GLY A 393 -6.16 -18.29 5.48
N VAL A 394 -5.69 -17.13 5.02
CA VAL A 394 -6.47 -16.25 4.14
C VAL A 394 -6.85 -16.95 2.83
N THR A 395 -5.91 -17.67 2.20
CA THR A 395 -6.16 -18.35 0.92
C THR A 395 -7.13 -19.52 1.08
N SER A 396 -6.95 -20.33 2.12
CA SER A 396 -7.82 -21.49 2.40
C SER A 396 -9.24 -21.05 2.76
N ALA A 397 -9.39 -20.00 3.58
CA ALA A 397 -10.68 -19.41 3.89
C ALA A 397 -11.37 -18.86 2.63
N GLY A 398 -10.64 -18.16 1.76
CA GLY A 398 -11.18 -17.70 0.46
C GLY A 398 -11.70 -18.84 -0.41
N GLN A 399 -10.93 -19.93 -0.51
CA GLN A 399 -11.34 -21.12 -1.26
C GLN A 399 -12.55 -21.84 -0.64
N ARG A 400 -12.62 -21.94 0.70
CA ARG A 400 -13.80 -22.48 1.40
C ARG A 400 -15.03 -21.67 1.04
N ASN A 401 -14.95 -20.35 1.18
CA ASN A 401 -16.09 -19.46 1.05
C ASN A 401 -16.62 -19.42 -0.40
N ILE A 402 -15.74 -19.35 -1.39
CA ILE A 402 -16.19 -19.33 -2.80
C ILE A 402 -16.85 -20.65 -3.22
N LYS A 403 -16.36 -21.80 -2.71
CA LYS A 403 -16.98 -23.11 -2.95
C LYS A 403 -18.34 -23.21 -2.27
N LEU A 404 -18.43 -22.76 -1.01
CA LEU A 404 -19.67 -22.73 -0.25
C LEU A 404 -20.75 -21.90 -0.97
N ILE A 405 -20.38 -20.72 -1.49
CA ILE A 405 -21.29 -19.89 -2.29
C ILE A 405 -21.69 -20.61 -3.58
N ALA A 406 -20.73 -21.22 -4.29
CA ALA A 406 -21.04 -21.95 -5.51
C ALA A 406 -22.04 -23.10 -5.28
N ASP A 407 -21.94 -23.80 -4.15
CA ASP A 407 -22.85 -24.87 -3.79
C ASP A 407 -24.24 -24.34 -3.40
N LEU A 408 -24.31 -23.24 -2.64
CA LEU A 408 -25.57 -22.55 -2.34
C LEU A 408 -26.28 -22.09 -3.62
N VAL A 409 -25.56 -21.46 -4.54
CA VAL A 409 -26.11 -20.96 -5.80
C VAL A 409 -26.61 -22.12 -6.67
N ARG A 410 -25.88 -23.24 -6.74
CA ARG A 410 -26.35 -24.46 -7.42
C ARG A 410 -27.60 -25.06 -6.79
N SER A 411 -27.72 -25.03 -5.46
CA SER A 411 -28.92 -25.54 -4.77
C SER A 411 -30.18 -24.74 -5.13
N LYS A 412 -30.01 -23.49 -5.57
CA LYS A 412 -31.05 -22.60 -6.08
C LYS A 412 -31.25 -22.69 -7.60
N ARG A 413 -30.71 -23.72 -8.24
CA ARG A 413 -30.79 -24.00 -9.69
C ARG A 413 -30.06 -23.00 -10.60
N PHE A 414 -29.32 -22.05 -10.05
CA PHE A 414 -28.46 -21.20 -10.87
C PHE A 414 -27.26 -22.00 -11.41
N GLY A 415 -26.96 -21.81 -12.69
CA GLY A 415 -25.78 -22.41 -13.31
C GLY A 415 -24.51 -21.65 -12.93
N VAL A 416 -23.44 -22.36 -12.55
CA VAL A 416 -22.11 -21.76 -12.35
C VAL A 416 -21.26 -22.04 -13.59
N LYS A 417 -21.03 -21.04 -14.45
CA LYS A 417 -20.28 -21.21 -15.70
C LYS A 417 -18.78 -21.02 -15.54
N TYR A 418 -18.36 -20.08 -14.69
CA TYR A 418 -16.94 -19.78 -14.47
C TYR A 418 -16.71 -19.22 -13.05
N GLY A 419 -15.47 -19.27 -12.57
CA GLY A 419 -15.05 -18.57 -11.37
C GLY A 419 -13.54 -18.36 -11.33
N ASP A 420 -13.10 -17.25 -10.74
CA ASP A 420 -11.69 -16.93 -10.51
C ASP A 420 -11.52 -16.26 -9.16
N THR A 421 -10.78 -16.92 -8.25
CA THR A 421 -10.34 -16.45 -6.93
C THR A 421 -11.45 -15.99 -5.98
N ASP A 422 -12.13 -14.88 -6.30
CA ASP A 422 -13.16 -14.18 -5.54
C ASP A 422 -14.43 -13.88 -6.36
N SER A 423 -14.54 -14.42 -7.57
CA SER A 423 -15.66 -14.17 -8.50
C SER A 423 -16.33 -15.46 -8.99
N LEU A 424 -17.63 -15.38 -9.26
CA LEU A 424 -18.44 -16.42 -9.91
C LEU A 424 -19.24 -15.79 -11.05
N TYR A 425 -19.23 -16.43 -12.21
CA TYR A 425 -20.10 -16.11 -13.34
C TYR A 425 -21.25 -17.10 -13.36
N LEU A 426 -22.44 -16.55 -13.18
CA LEU A 426 -23.68 -17.29 -12.98
C LEU A 426 -24.58 -17.20 -14.21
N VAL A 427 -25.49 -18.16 -14.33
CA VAL A 427 -26.57 -18.18 -15.32
C VAL A 427 -27.87 -18.41 -14.56
N CYS A 428 -28.87 -17.58 -14.81
CA CYS A 428 -30.19 -17.73 -14.21
C CYS A 428 -30.84 -19.04 -14.66
N PRO A 429 -31.71 -19.64 -13.83
CA PRO A 429 -32.56 -20.76 -14.24
C PRO A 429 -33.33 -20.43 -15.53
N GLU A 430 -33.55 -21.42 -16.39
CA GLU A 430 -34.24 -21.23 -17.67
C GLU A 430 -35.69 -20.74 -17.46
N GLU A 431 -36.30 -21.13 -16.34
CA GLU A 431 -37.66 -20.72 -15.96
C GLU A 431 -37.80 -19.19 -15.82
N CYS A 432 -36.72 -18.47 -15.50
CA CYS A 432 -36.73 -17.01 -15.43
C CYS A 432 -36.99 -16.34 -16.79
N PHE A 433 -36.68 -17.02 -17.88
CA PHE A 433 -36.78 -16.47 -19.24
C PHE A 433 -38.03 -16.94 -19.99
N GLN A 434 -38.84 -17.83 -19.42
CA GLN A 434 -39.96 -18.45 -20.12
C GLN A 434 -40.93 -17.44 -20.77
N GLU A 435 -41.37 -16.41 -20.04
CA GLU A 435 -42.24 -15.37 -20.60
C GLU A 435 -41.57 -14.57 -21.73
N CYS A 436 -40.25 -14.38 -21.63
CA CYS A 436 -39.44 -13.69 -22.63
C CYS A 436 -39.29 -14.54 -23.90
N ASP A 437 -39.06 -15.84 -23.72
CA ASP A 437 -38.91 -16.82 -24.79
C ASP A 437 -40.24 -16.99 -25.56
N GLU A 438 -41.36 -17.17 -24.84
CA GLU A 438 -42.71 -17.25 -25.42
C GLU A 438 -43.08 -15.98 -26.21
N ALA A 439 -42.72 -14.79 -25.68
CA ALA A 439 -42.96 -13.53 -26.38
C ALA A 439 -42.15 -13.41 -27.67
N TYR A 440 -40.94 -13.98 -27.73
CA TYR A 440 -40.08 -13.97 -28.92
C TYR A 440 -40.55 -14.97 -29.98
N ASP A 441 -40.96 -16.17 -29.56
CA ASP A 441 -41.35 -17.26 -30.46
C ASP A 441 -42.78 -17.10 -31.02
N SER A 442 -43.58 -16.18 -30.47
CA SER A 442 -44.94 -15.91 -30.97
C SER A 442 -44.93 -15.31 -32.40
N GLY A 443 -45.97 -15.60 -33.20
CA GLY A 443 -46.03 -15.21 -34.62
C GLY A 443 -46.01 -13.70 -34.93
N ASN A 444 -46.22 -12.85 -33.91
CA ASN A 444 -46.03 -11.39 -33.92
C ASN A 444 -45.01 -10.97 -32.82
N GLY A 445 -44.01 -11.81 -32.57
CA GLY A 445 -43.13 -11.71 -31.42
C GLY A 445 -42.26 -10.47 -31.37
N ILE A 446 -41.66 -10.25 -30.20
CA ILE A 446 -40.76 -9.12 -29.97
C ILE A 446 -39.52 -9.19 -30.87
N SER A 447 -38.90 -8.04 -31.14
CA SER A 447 -37.66 -8.02 -31.91
C SER A 447 -36.53 -8.73 -31.15
N LYS A 448 -35.51 -9.21 -31.88
CA LYS A 448 -34.34 -9.84 -31.27
C LYS A 448 -33.58 -8.93 -30.29
N GLU A 449 -33.50 -7.64 -30.61
CA GLU A 449 -32.87 -6.64 -29.74
C GLU A 449 -33.68 -6.44 -28.45
N GLU A 450 -35.01 -6.41 -28.56
CA GLU A 450 -35.90 -6.33 -27.41
C GLU A 450 -35.83 -7.60 -26.54
N TYR A 451 -35.83 -8.78 -27.16
CA TYR A 451 -35.64 -10.06 -26.48
C TYR A 451 -34.34 -10.09 -25.67
N TRP A 452 -33.21 -9.75 -26.31
CA TRP A 452 -31.92 -9.68 -25.62
C TRP A 452 -31.90 -8.63 -24.50
N SER A 453 -32.54 -7.48 -24.69
CA SER A 453 -32.66 -6.46 -23.66
C SER A 453 -33.45 -6.95 -22.46
N ARG A 454 -34.57 -7.65 -22.68
CA ARG A 454 -35.38 -8.26 -21.62
C ARG A 454 -34.62 -9.35 -20.86
N MET A 455 -33.94 -10.25 -21.55
CA MET A 455 -33.09 -11.27 -20.91
C MET A 455 -32.03 -10.64 -19.99
N VAL A 456 -31.37 -9.58 -20.45
CA VAL A 456 -30.37 -8.86 -19.65
C VAL A 456 -31.02 -8.26 -18.41
N ASN A 457 -32.16 -7.58 -18.54
CA ASN A 457 -32.88 -6.99 -17.40
C ASN A 457 -33.30 -8.04 -16.37
N ILE A 458 -33.92 -9.13 -16.82
CA ILE A 458 -34.31 -10.26 -15.94
C ILE A 458 -33.09 -10.79 -15.20
N SER A 459 -31.96 -10.96 -15.89
CA SER A 459 -30.72 -11.42 -15.28
C SER A 459 -30.20 -10.44 -14.22
N MET A 460 -30.30 -9.13 -14.44
CA MET A 460 -29.88 -8.13 -13.45
C MET A 460 -30.72 -8.24 -12.17
N GLU A 461 -32.05 -8.29 -12.31
CA GLU A 461 -32.97 -8.33 -11.17
C GLU A 461 -32.81 -9.61 -10.35
N GLU A 462 -32.73 -10.77 -11.00
CA GLU A 462 -32.60 -12.07 -10.33
C GLU A 462 -31.25 -12.21 -9.60
N ILE A 463 -30.17 -11.72 -10.20
CA ILE A 463 -28.84 -11.75 -9.56
C ILE A 463 -28.76 -10.76 -8.40
N GLU A 464 -29.45 -9.61 -8.46
CA GLU A 464 -29.53 -8.70 -7.31
C GLU A 464 -30.24 -9.33 -6.11
N ARG A 465 -31.35 -10.05 -6.34
CA ARG A 465 -32.05 -10.82 -5.29
C ARG A 465 -31.15 -11.90 -4.72
N LEU A 466 -30.52 -12.70 -5.59
CA LEU A 466 -29.60 -13.77 -5.18
C LEU A 466 -28.41 -13.22 -4.37
N ARG A 467 -27.86 -12.07 -4.75
CA ARG A 467 -26.76 -11.41 -4.03
C ARG A 467 -27.13 -11.15 -2.58
N ASP A 468 -28.32 -10.63 -2.32
CA ASP A 468 -28.76 -10.29 -0.96
C ASP A 468 -28.93 -11.54 -0.10
N GLU A 469 -29.53 -12.60 -0.65
CA GLU A 469 -29.64 -13.90 0.01
C GLU A 469 -28.27 -14.53 0.31
N VAL A 470 -27.34 -14.48 -0.65
CA VAL A 470 -25.96 -14.96 -0.46
C VAL A 470 -25.26 -14.17 0.63
N ASN A 471 -25.47 -12.85 0.69
CA ASN A 471 -24.87 -11.99 1.72
C ASN A 471 -25.46 -12.27 3.11
N ASP A 472 -26.76 -12.52 3.23
CA ASP A 472 -27.39 -12.93 4.49
C ASP A 472 -26.88 -14.29 4.95
N PHE A 473 -26.75 -15.25 4.02
CA PHE A 473 -26.13 -16.55 4.30
C PHE A 473 -24.68 -16.40 4.79
N LEU A 474 -23.86 -15.60 4.11
CA LEU A 474 -22.46 -15.36 4.50
C LEU A 474 -22.36 -14.69 5.87
N LYS A 475 -23.27 -13.75 6.17
CA LYS A 475 -23.32 -13.09 7.48
C LYS A 475 -23.65 -14.10 8.59
N ASN A 476 -24.56 -15.03 8.34
CA ASN A 476 -24.91 -16.09 9.29
C ASN A 476 -23.77 -17.10 9.48
N ASP A 477 -23.06 -17.51 8.41
CA ASP A 477 -21.92 -18.43 8.50
C ASP A 477 -20.70 -17.81 9.20
N ASN A 478 -20.37 -16.54 8.89
CA ASN A 478 -19.14 -15.90 9.37
C ASN A 478 -19.34 -15.03 10.62
N GLY A 479 -20.58 -14.81 11.06
CA GLY A 479 -20.91 -13.94 12.20
C GLY A 479 -20.62 -12.45 12.00
N SER A 480 -20.30 -12.02 10.77
CA SER A 480 -20.02 -10.62 10.45
C SER A 480 -20.32 -10.28 8.98
N SER A 481 -20.44 -8.99 8.67
CA SER A 481 -20.72 -8.48 7.31
C SER A 481 -19.48 -8.01 6.56
N TYR A 482 -18.27 -8.37 7.01
CA TYR A 482 -17.03 -8.00 6.30
C TYR A 482 -16.90 -8.75 4.97
N LEU A 483 -17.34 -10.01 4.93
CA LEU A 483 -17.39 -10.82 3.72
C LEU A 483 -18.74 -10.61 3.03
N LYS A 484 -18.70 -10.19 1.77
CA LYS A 484 -19.89 -9.99 0.96
C LYS A 484 -19.60 -10.15 -0.53
N MET A 485 -20.58 -10.63 -1.27
CA MET A 485 -20.60 -10.64 -2.72
C MET A 485 -21.20 -9.32 -3.24
N ALA A 486 -20.61 -8.80 -4.30
CA ALA A 486 -21.12 -7.65 -5.02
C ALA A 486 -21.59 -8.10 -6.41
N TYR A 487 -22.71 -7.54 -6.86
CA TYR A 487 -23.09 -7.61 -8.26
C TYR A 487 -22.19 -6.64 -9.04
N GLU A 488 -21.51 -7.14 -10.08
CA GLU A 488 -20.63 -6.32 -10.92
C GLU A 488 -21.29 -5.98 -12.27
N GLU A 489 -21.69 -7.01 -13.02
CA GLU A 489 -22.19 -6.88 -14.39
C GLU A 489 -22.82 -8.17 -14.90
N VAL A 490 -23.74 -8.04 -15.87
CA VAL A 490 -24.17 -9.12 -16.77
C VAL A 490 -23.31 -9.06 -18.04
N LEU A 491 -22.61 -10.13 -18.36
CA LEU A 491 -21.88 -10.25 -19.64
C LEU A 491 -22.74 -10.99 -20.66
N PHE A 492 -23.22 -10.29 -21.69
CA PHE A 492 -24.04 -10.90 -22.73
C PHE A 492 -23.93 -10.13 -24.07
N PRO A 493 -23.68 -10.80 -25.20
CA PRO A 493 -23.20 -12.17 -25.32
C PRO A 493 -21.79 -12.30 -24.69
N VAL A 494 -21.42 -13.52 -24.30
CA VAL A 494 -20.13 -13.83 -23.69
C VAL A 494 -19.55 -15.13 -24.24
N VAL A 495 -18.23 -15.17 -24.41
CA VAL A 495 -17.48 -16.34 -24.86
C VAL A 495 -16.34 -16.61 -23.89
N PHE A 496 -16.31 -17.83 -23.35
CA PHE A 496 -15.21 -18.33 -22.51
C PHE A 496 -14.33 -19.26 -23.35
N THR A 497 -13.06 -18.92 -23.52
CA THR A 497 -12.11 -19.70 -24.32
C THR A 497 -11.08 -20.45 -23.47
N GLY A 498 -11.02 -20.18 -22.17
CA GLY A 498 -10.19 -20.91 -21.23
C GLY A 498 -10.09 -20.20 -19.87
N LYS A 499 -9.26 -20.76 -18.97
CA LYS A 499 -9.00 -20.14 -17.68
C LYS A 499 -8.39 -18.76 -17.87
N LYS A 500 -9.01 -17.75 -17.27
CA LYS A 500 -8.67 -16.32 -17.40
C LYS A 500 -8.68 -15.79 -18.84
N LYS A 501 -9.40 -16.47 -19.75
CA LYS A 501 -9.52 -16.12 -21.17
C LYS A 501 -10.99 -16.07 -21.57
N TYR A 502 -11.54 -14.87 -21.68
CA TYR A 502 -12.94 -14.65 -22.07
C TYR A 502 -13.17 -13.23 -22.58
N TYR A 503 -14.24 -13.05 -23.34
CA TYR A 503 -14.68 -11.74 -23.81
C TYR A 503 -16.21 -11.67 -23.94
N GLY A 504 -16.78 -10.48 -23.81
CA GLY A 504 -18.21 -10.27 -23.91
C GLY A 504 -18.59 -8.80 -23.80
N ILE A 505 -19.88 -8.49 -23.98
CA ILE A 505 -20.39 -7.12 -23.84
C ILE A 505 -20.91 -6.94 -22.41
N PRO A 506 -20.38 -5.99 -21.63
CA PRO A 506 -20.81 -5.80 -20.26
C PRO A 506 -22.05 -4.92 -20.17
N HIS A 507 -23.02 -5.32 -19.36
CA HIS A 507 -24.19 -4.54 -18.98
C HIS A 507 -24.18 -4.33 -17.47
N ARG A 508 -24.26 -3.07 -17.01
CA ARG A 508 -24.07 -2.71 -15.59
C ARG A 508 -25.30 -2.14 -14.93
N ARG A 509 -25.91 -1.12 -15.55
CA ARG A 509 -27.12 -0.44 -15.05
C ARG A 509 -28.35 -0.70 -15.90
N GLN A 510 -28.13 -0.85 -17.20
CA GLN A 510 -29.16 -1.10 -18.20
C GLN A 510 -28.53 -1.88 -19.37
N PRO A 511 -29.36 -2.54 -20.19
CA PRO A 511 -28.92 -3.15 -21.44
C PRO A 511 -28.30 -2.09 -22.35
N ASN A 512 -27.13 -2.38 -22.88
CA ASN A 512 -26.42 -1.52 -23.83
C ASN A 512 -25.44 -2.37 -24.63
N PHE A 513 -25.87 -2.75 -25.84
CA PHE A 513 -25.10 -3.60 -26.74
C PHE A 513 -23.98 -2.85 -27.50
N ASN A 514 -23.95 -1.52 -27.38
CA ASN A 514 -22.90 -0.68 -27.96
C ASN A 514 -21.73 -0.46 -27.00
N ASN A 515 -21.75 -1.09 -25.83
CA ASN A 515 -20.64 -1.02 -24.89
C ASN A 515 -19.37 -1.63 -25.47
N LYS A 516 -18.22 -1.02 -25.12
CA LYS A 516 -16.91 -1.52 -25.52
C LYS A 516 -16.73 -2.96 -25.04
N LEU A 517 -16.20 -3.81 -25.93
CA LEU A 517 -15.94 -5.22 -25.64
C LEU A 517 -15.05 -5.37 -24.39
N PHE A 518 -15.53 -6.14 -23.42
CA PHE A 518 -14.75 -6.55 -22.26
C PHE A 518 -13.89 -7.75 -22.63
N ILE A 519 -12.57 -7.66 -22.46
CA ILE A 519 -11.63 -8.71 -22.87
C ILE A 519 -10.69 -9.03 -21.70
N ARG A 520 -10.53 -10.31 -21.39
CA ARG A 520 -9.57 -10.81 -20.39
C ARG A 520 -8.68 -11.88 -20.99
N GLY A 521 -7.37 -11.67 -20.93
CA GLY A 521 -6.33 -12.69 -21.16
C GLY A 521 -6.19 -13.27 -22.57
N VAL A 522 -7.05 -12.86 -23.52
CA VAL A 522 -6.95 -13.21 -24.94
C VAL A 522 -5.67 -12.62 -25.54
N GLU A 523 -5.07 -13.31 -26.51
CA GLU A 523 -3.75 -12.93 -27.05
C GLU A 523 -3.72 -11.53 -27.68
N ILE A 524 -4.85 -11.08 -28.26
CA ILE A 524 -5.00 -9.74 -28.85
C ILE A 524 -4.77 -8.59 -27.86
N VAL A 525 -4.86 -8.83 -26.54
CA VAL A 525 -4.61 -7.80 -25.51
C VAL A 525 -3.28 -7.98 -24.78
N LYS A 526 -2.45 -8.96 -25.16
CA LYS A 526 -1.10 -9.11 -24.59
C LYS A 526 -0.12 -8.24 -25.38
N ARG A 527 0.75 -7.50 -24.68
CA ARG A 527 1.94 -6.93 -25.32
C ARG A 527 2.86 -8.08 -25.71
N GLY A 528 3.20 -8.14 -27.00
CA GLY A 528 4.19 -9.07 -27.56
C GLY A 528 5.60 -8.76 -27.07
#